data_AF-A0A932YIA5-F1
#
_entry.id   AF-A0A932YIA5-F1
#
_cell.length_a   1.000
_cell.length_b   1.000
_cell.length_c   1.000
_cell.angle_alpha   90.00
_cell.angle_beta   90.00
_cell.angle_gamma   90.00
#
_symmetry.space_group_name_H-M   'P 1'
#
loop_
_entity.id
_entity.type
_entity.pdbx_description
1 polymer ?
#
loop_
_entity_poly.entity_id
_entity_poly.type
_entity_poly.pdbx_seq_one_letter_code
_entity_poly.pdbx_strand_id
1 'polypeptide(L)'
;MDVYALLAYAKEFLPLIVVFGALLAYAAIRGNRALITLLLGLYIALLVSLKFPYYDAIYGVLSRGESGAPIAAIIVFVIFTVLATLLFGRLLPRDYREIYEGVPKKILLAVLATILVMAYSYHVLPVTALFDPGSAVGALFSPPQYFFWLLLLPLIGLFFI
;
A
#
# COMPACT_ATOMS: atom_id res chain seq x y z
N MET A 1 -20.12 25.80 -10.26
CA MET A 1 -18.74 25.31 -10.08
C MET A 1 -18.09 25.31 -11.45
N ASP A 2 -16.96 25.99 -11.63
CA ASP A 2 -16.24 26.03 -12.90
C ASP A 2 -15.63 24.66 -13.24
N VAL A 3 -15.62 24.29 -14.52
CA VAL A 3 -15.03 23.04 -15.03
C VAL A 3 -13.56 22.90 -14.60
N TYR A 4 -12.83 24.01 -14.49
CA TYR A 4 -11.45 24.06 -14.02
C TYR A 4 -11.30 23.63 -12.55
N ALA A 5 -12.25 23.99 -11.69
CA ALA A 5 -12.24 23.59 -10.28
C ALA A 5 -12.52 22.08 -10.14
N LEU A 6 -13.44 21.54 -10.95
CA LEU A 6 -13.70 20.10 -11.02
C LEU A 6 -12.47 19.31 -11.49
N LEU A 7 -11.77 19.80 -12.51
CA LEU A 7 -10.57 19.15 -13.04
C LEU A 7 -9.40 19.20 -12.04
N ALA A 8 -9.23 20.32 -11.33
CA ALA A 8 -8.21 20.45 -10.29
C ALA A 8 -8.47 19.45 -9.15
N TYR A 9 -9.71 19.39 -8.67
CA TYR A 9 -10.10 18.45 -7.62
C TYR A 9 -9.91 16.99 -8.06
N ALA A 10 -10.29 16.64 -9.29
CA ALA A 10 -10.11 15.29 -9.83
C ALA A 10 -8.63 14.87 -9.91
N LYS A 11 -7.71 15.81 -10.20
CA LYS A 11 -6.27 15.54 -10.24
C LYS A 11 -5.71 15.19 -8.87
N GLU A 12 -6.24 15.76 -7.78
CA GLU A 12 -5.80 15.42 -6.42
C GLU A 12 -6.09 13.95 -6.06
N PHE A 13 -7.16 13.35 -6.61
CA PHE A 13 -7.46 11.92 -6.41
C PHE A 13 -6.70 10.98 -7.35
N LEU A 14 -5.97 11.52 -8.33
CA LEU A 14 -5.25 10.71 -9.30
C LEU A 14 -4.31 9.66 -8.67
N PRO A 15 -3.51 9.97 -7.64
CA PRO A 15 -2.65 8.97 -7.00
C PRO A 15 -3.45 7.82 -6.40
N LEU A 16 -4.58 8.12 -5.75
CA LEU A 16 -5.46 7.12 -5.16
C LEU A 16 -6.09 6.23 -6.23
N ILE A 17 -6.57 6.83 -7.33
CA ILE A 17 -7.17 6.09 -8.46
C ILE A 17 -6.13 5.19 -9.13
N VAL A 18 -4.89 5.67 -9.31
CA VAL A 18 -3.80 4.89 -9.92
C VAL A 18 -3.44 3.69 -9.04
N VAL A 19 -3.26 3.89 -7.73
CA VAL A 19 -2.95 2.81 -6.79
C VAL A 19 -4.10 1.80 -6.73
N PHE A 20 -5.34 2.28 -6.62
CA PHE A 20 -6.53 1.42 -6.64
C PHE A 20 -6.66 0.62 -7.92
N GLY A 21 -6.50 1.28 -9.08
CA GLY A 21 -6.58 0.63 -10.39
C GLY A 21 -5.50 -0.44 -10.58
N ALA A 22 -4.27 -0.17 -10.14
CA ALA A 22 -3.17 -1.14 -10.19
C ALA A 22 -3.44 -2.36 -9.31
N LEU A 23 -3.93 -2.15 -8.08
CA LEU A 23 -4.26 -3.24 -7.16
C LEU A 23 -5.48 -4.04 -7.61
N LEU A 24 -6.49 -3.38 -8.18
CA LEU A 24 -7.66 -4.04 -8.76
C LEU A 24 -7.28 -4.88 -9.97
N ALA A 25 -6.44 -4.36 -10.87
CA ALA A 25 -5.90 -5.11 -12.00
C ALA A 25 -5.08 -6.31 -11.54
N TYR A 26 -4.24 -6.13 -10.51
CA TYR A 26 -3.49 -7.22 -9.89
C TYR A 26 -4.42 -8.32 -9.33
N ALA A 27 -5.50 -7.95 -8.64
CA ALA A 27 -6.52 -8.87 -8.15
C ALA A 27 -7.28 -9.58 -9.27
N ALA A 28 -7.55 -8.88 -10.38
CA ALA A 28 -8.23 -9.45 -11.53
C ALA A 28 -7.38 -10.54 -12.20
N ILE A 29 -6.07 -10.34 -12.31
CA ILE A 29 -5.13 -11.28 -12.95
C ILE A 29 -4.74 -12.44 -12.03
N ARG A 30 -4.45 -12.16 -10.75
CA ARG A 30 -3.87 -13.14 -9.82
C ARG A 30 -4.87 -13.73 -8.81
N GLY A 31 -6.09 -13.18 -8.74
CA GLY A 31 -7.14 -13.61 -7.80
C GLY A 31 -7.07 -12.92 -6.43
N ASN A 32 -8.09 -13.17 -5.60
CA ASN A 32 -8.25 -12.51 -4.29
C ASN A 32 -7.14 -12.85 -3.30
N ARG A 33 -6.68 -14.10 -3.30
CA ARG A 33 -5.57 -14.53 -2.47
C ARG A 33 -4.31 -13.69 -2.69
N ALA A 34 -4.06 -13.26 -3.92
CA ALA A 34 -2.90 -12.43 -4.21
C ALA A 34 -2.97 -11.09 -3.47
N LEU A 35 -4.16 -10.50 -3.34
CA LEU A 35 -4.33 -9.29 -2.52
C LEU A 35 -4.28 -9.57 -1.03
N ILE A 36 -4.84 -10.69 -0.56
CA ILE A 36 -4.77 -11.06 0.88
C ILE A 36 -3.30 -11.26 1.29
N THR A 37 -2.53 -12.01 0.50
CA THR A 37 -1.09 -12.24 0.74
C THR A 37 -0.28 -10.96 0.64
N LEU A 38 -0.63 -10.05 -0.29
CA LEU A 38 -0.01 -8.72 -0.40
C LEU A 38 -0.31 -7.85 0.83
N LEU A 39 -1.57 -7.82 1.28
CA LEU A 39 -1.98 -7.10 2.49
C LEU A 39 -1.19 -7.58 3.71
N LEU A 40 -1.14 -8.89 3.94
CA LEU A 40 -0.35 -9.47 5.03
C LEU A 40 1.15 -9.17 4.86
N GLY A 41 1.65 -9.22 3.63
CA GLY A 41 3.02 -8.86 3.30
C GLY A 41 3.35 -7.40 3.64
N LEU A 42 2.44 -6.47 3.35
CA LEU A 42 2.55 -5.06 3.71
C LEU A 42 2.60 -4.84 5.23
N TYR A 43 1.81 -5.58 6.03
CA TYR A 43 1.90 -5.51 7.49
C TYR A 43 3.26 -6.00 8.03
N ILE A 44 3.77 -7.10 7.50
CA ILE A 44 5.10 -7.59 7.89
C ILE A 44 6.20 -6.63 7.45
N ALA A 45 6.13 -6.11 6.23
CA ALA A 45 7.09 -5.13 5.73
C ALA A 45 7.12 -3.87 6.61
N LEU A 46 5.96 -3.40 7.07
CA LEU A 46 5.86 -2.30 8.04
C LEU A 46 6.56 -2.64 9.36
N LEU A 47 6.28 -3.80 9.94
CA LEU A 47 6.90 -4.21 11.21
C LEU A 47 8.41 -4.31 11.07
N VAL A 48 8.89 -4.85 9.95
CA VAL A 48 10.31 -4.91 9.62
C VAL A 48 10.88 -3.49 9.49
N SER A 49 10.24 -2.58 8.74
CA SER A 49 10.78 -1.22 8.59
C SER A 49 10.83 -0.44 9.91
N LEU A 50 9.97 -0.75 10.88
CA LEU A 50 9.93 -0.04 12.16
C LEU A 50 10.83 -0.65 13.25
N LYS A 51 11.08 -1.96 13.21
CA LYS A 51 11.74 -2.68 14.32
C LYS A 51 13.02 -3.41 13.91
N PHE A 52 13.32 -3.52 12.62
CA PHE A 52 14.48 -4.28 12.18
C PHE A 52 15.77 -3.50 12.43
N PRO A 53 16.69 -4.01 13.27
CA PRO A 53 17.86 -3.27 13.72
C PRO A 53 18.89 -2.99 12.61
N TYR A 54 18.85 -3.75 11.51
CA TYR A 54 19.77 -3.57 10.38
C TYR A 54 19.18 -2.73 9.24
N TYR A 55 18.02 -2.11 9.45
CA TYR A 55 17.37 -1.30 8.41
C TYR A 55 18.29 -0.15 7.95
N ASP A 56 18.91 0.55 8.89
CA ASP A 56 19.83 1.66 8.61
C ASP A 56 21.12 1.20 7.89
N ALA A 57 21.60 -0.01 8.20
CA ALA A 57 22.77 -0.59 7.54
C ALA A 57 22.49 -0.93 6.06
N ILE A 58 21.33 -1.51 5.77
CA ILE A 58 20.89 -1.81 4.40
C ILE A 58 20.63 -0.51 3.63
N TYR A 59 19.99 0.45 4.30
CA TYR A 59 19.73 1.77 3.75
C TYR A 59 21.03 2.48 3.38
N GLY A 60 22.02 2.50 4.28
CA GLY A 60 23.32 3.14 4.06
C GLY A 60 24.10 2.60 2.85
N VAL A 61 23.94 1.32 2.51
CA VAL A 61 24.56 0.72 1.32
C VAL A 61 23.87 1.18 0.02
N LEU A 62 22.55 1.39 0.08
CA LEU A 62 21.73 1.76 -1.08
C LEU A 62 21.65 3.28 -1.30
N SER A 63 21.81 4.09 -0.25
CA SER A 63 21.83 5.54 -0.31
C SER A 63 23.18 6.07 -0.83
N ARG A 64 23.44 5.90 -2.13
CA ARG A 64 24.56 6.58 -2.80
C ARG A 64 24.16 8.05 -3.07
N GLY A 65 24.50 8.94 -2.15
CA GLY A 65 24.24 10.38 -2.23
C GLY A 65 22.92 10.83 -1.59
N GLU A 66 22.83 12.14 -1.28
CA GLU A 66 21.74 12.75 -0.52
C GLU A 66 20.36 12.59 -1.20
N SER A 67 20.31 12.62 -2.53
CA SER A 67 19.07 12.46 -3.30
C SER A 67 18.60 11.01 -3.45
N GLY A 68 19.45 10.02 -3.16
CA GLY A 68 19.13 8.59 -3.27
C GLY A 68 18.45 8.01 -2.03
N ALA A 69 18.45 8.77 -0.94
CA ALA A 69 18.00 8.31 0.37
C ALA A 69 16.50 7.92 0.38
N PRO A 70 15.55 8.78 -0.05
CA PRO A 70 14.13 8.42 -0.05
C PRO A 70 13.80 7.22 -0.94
N ILE A 71 14.49 7.13 -2.09
CA ILE A 71 14.32 6.04 -3.06
C ILE A 71 14.81 4.71 -2.48
N ALA A 72 15.94 4.72 -1.76
CA ALA A 72 16.46 3.53 -1.09
C ALA A 72 15.48 2.96 -0.06
N ALA A 73 14.85 3.80 0.77
CA ALA A 73 13.83 3.35 1.73
C ALA A 73 12.65 2.67 1.03
N ILE A 74 12.16 3.25 -0.07
CA ILE A 74 11.06 2.67 -0.85
C ILE A 74 11.47 1.32 -1.44
N ILE A 75 12.67 1.22 -2.02
CA ILE A 75 13.19 -0.04 -2.58
C ILE A 75 13.26 -1.12 -1.51
N VAL A 76 13.84 -0.82 -0.35
CA VAL A 76 13.96 -1.77 0.77
C VAL A 76 12.58 -2.22 1.23
N PHE A 77 11.64 -1.29 1.40
CA PHE A 77 10.27 -1.60 1.79
C PHE A 77 9.57 -2.50 0.76
N VAL A 78 9.73 -2.22 -0.53
CA VAL A 78 9.16 -3.03 -1.62
C VAL A 78 9.77 -4.43 -1.62
N ILE A 79 11.09 -4.56 -1.42
CA ILE A 79 11.75 -5.87 -1.32
C ILE A 79 11.15 -6.68 -0.18
N PHE A 80 11.03 -6.11 1.02
CA PHE A 80 10.42 -6.81 2.15
C PHE A 80 8.95 -7.15 1.91
N THR A 81 8.19 -6.26 1.27
CA THR A 81 6.80 -6.51 0.90
C THR A 81 6.69 -7.69 -0.06
N VAL A 82 7.54 -7.75 -1.10
CA VAL A 82 7.55 -8.86 -2.06
C VAL A 82 7.96 -10.16 -1.38
N LEU A 83 9.03 -10.17 -0.58
CA LEU A 83 9.49 -11.35 0.15
C LEU A 83 8.41 -11.89 1.11
N ALA A 84 7.75 -11.00 1.86
CA ALA A 84 6.68 -11.37 2.77
C ALA A 84 5.44 -11.87 2.00
N THR A 85 5.09 -11.23 0.89
CA THR A 85 3.98 -11.68 0.02
C THR A 85 4.25 -13.07 -0.55
N LEU A 86 5.47 -13.35 -1.01
CA LEU A 86 5.88 -14.67 -1.48
C LEU A 86 5.85 -15.72 -0.36
N LEU A 87 6.28 -15.35 0.85
CA LEU A 87 6.24 -16.21 2.03
C LEU A 87 4.80 -16.61 2.36
N PHE A 88 3.88 -15.65 2.51
CA PHE A 88 2.47 -15.93 2.76
C PHE A 88 1.80 -16.64 1.58
N GLY A 89 2.19 -16.31 0.36
CA GLY A 89 1.78 -17.01 -0.84
C GLY A 89 2.14 -18.50 -0.81
N ARG A 90 3.21 -18.89 -0.12
CA ARG A 90 3.60 -20.29 0.06
C ARG A 90 2.95 -20.94 1.28
N LEU A 91 2.73 -20.18 2.36
CA LEU A 91 2.20 -20.70 3.63
C LEU A 91 0.68 -20.87 3.65
N LEU A 92 -0.06 -19.99 2.98
CA LEU A 92 -1.52 -20.09 2.93
C LEU A 92 -1.96 -21.27 2.05
N PRO A 93 -2.91 -22.11 2.48
CA PRO A 93 -3.53 -23.12 1.61
C PRO A 93 -4.15 -22.48 0.36
N ARG A 94 -4.24 -23.20 -0.77
CA ARG A 94 -5.04 -22.73 -1.92
C ARG A 94 -6.46 -23.23 -1.79
N ASP A 95 -7.40 -22.30 -1.82
CA ASP A 95 -8.80 -22.64 -1.95
C ASP A 95 -9.10 -22.87 -3.43
N TYR A 96 -9.64 -24.04 -3.76
CA TYR A 96 -9.82 -24.47 -5.15
C TYR A 96 -10.83 -23.62 -5.96
N ARG A 97 -11.49 -22.62 -5.32
CA ARG A 97 -12.52 -21.74 -5.90
C ARG A 97 -12.10 -20.28 -6.12
N GLU A 98 -10.81 -19.94 -6.03
CA GLU A 98 -10.29 -18.56 -6.02
C GLU A 98 -10.56 -17.73 -7.31
N ILE A 99 -10.68 -18.34 -8.49
CA ILE A 99 -10.79 -17.59 -9.77
C ILE A 99 -12.19 -16.95 -9.96
N TYR A 100 -13.23 -17.59 -9.40
CA TYR A 100 -14.64 -17.18 -9.55
C TYR A 100 -15.22 -16.49 -8.32
N GLU A 101 -14.40 -16.12 -7.35
CA GLU A 101 -14.87 -15.26 -6.27
C GLU A 101 -15.38 -13.93 -6.84
N GLY A 102 -16.54 -13.49 -6.35
CA GLY A 102 -17.29 -12.39 -6.93
C GLY A 102 -16.49 -11.09 -7.04
N VAL A 103 -16.74 -10.34 -8.11
CA VAL A 103 -16.19 -8.99 -8.36
C VAL A 103 -16.26 -8.07 -7.13
N PRO A 104 -17.32 -8.07 -6.30
CA PRO A 104 -17.37 -7.22 -5.10
C PRO A 104 -16.24 -7.47 -4.10
N LYS A 105 -15.82 -8.73 -3.92
CA LYS A 105 -14.72 -9.10 -3.01
C LYS A 105 -13.38 -8.55 -3.53
N LYS A 106 -13.15 -8.59 -4.85
CA LYS A 106 -11.96 -8.00 -5.50
C LYS A 106 -11.89 -6.49 -5.29
N ILE A 107 -13.02 -5.81 -5.49
CA ILE A 107 -13.12 -4.35 -5.29
C ILE A 107 -12.83 -4.01 -3.83
N LEU A 108 -13.46 -4.70 -2.89
CA LEU A 108 -13.27 -4.44 -1.46
C LEU A 108 -11.81 -4.66 -1.04
N LEU A 109 -11.20 -5.79 -1.42
CA LEU A 109 -9.78 -6.05 -1.14
C LEU A 109 -8.87 -5.00 -1.77
N ALA A 110 -9.15 -4.55 -2.99
CA ALA A 110 -8.38 -3.49 -3.64
C ALA A 110 -8.50 -2.16 -2.90
N VAL A 111 -9.69 -1.80 -2.40
CA VAL A 111 -9.88 -0.62 -1.55
C VAL A 111 -9.06 -0.74 -0.26
N LEU A 112 -9.15 -1.87 0.45
CA LEU A 112 -8.40 -2.10 1.70
C LEU A 112 -6.89 -2.02 1.48
N ALA A 113 -6.39 -2.64 0.42
CA ALA A 113 -4.97 -2.58 0.05
C ALA A 113 -4.55 -1.16 -0.35
N THR A 114 -5.41 -0.41 -1.05
CA THR A 114 -5.14 0.99 -1.40
C THR A 114 -5.01 1.85 -0.15
N ILE A 115 -5.95 1.72 0.79
CA ILE A 115 -5.92 2.46 2.06
C ILE A 115 -4.61 2.19 2.80
N LEU A 116 -4.17 0.93 2.86
CA LEU A 116 -2.93 0.55 3.53
C LEU A 116 -1.68 1.14 2.84
N VAL A 117 -1.59 1.01 1.51
CA VAL A 117 -0.48 1.58 0.72
C VAL A 117 -0.41 3.10 0.86
N MET A 118 -1.56 3.77 0.82
CA MET A 118 -1.63 5.22 0.99
C MET A 118 -1.23 5.62 2.40
N ALA A 119 -1.74 4.95 3.45
CA ALA A 119 -1.34 5.22 4.83
C ALA A 119 0.18 5.10 5.03
N TYR A 120 0.81 4.09 4.44
CA TYR A 120 2.27 3.93 4.52
C TYR A 120 3.02 5.00 3.76
N SER A 121 2.50 5.42 2.61
CA SER A 121 3.12 6.49 1.80
C SER A 121 3.17 7.84 2.53
N TYR A 122 2.24 8.09 3.46
CA TYR A 122 2.21 9.33 4.25
C TYR A 122 2.97 9.25 5.58
N HIS A 123 2.95 8.09 6.25
CA HIS A 123 3.44 7.98 7.63
C HIS A 123 4.76 7.23 7.79
N VAL A 124 5.14 6.40 6.82
CA VAL A 124 6.24 5.44 6.97
C VAL A 124 7.29 5.65 5.90
N LEU A 125 6.85 5.84 4.67
CA LEU A 125 7.73 6.04 3.53
C LEU A 125 7.88 7.53 3.23
N PRO A 126 9.08 8.01 2.85
CA PRO A 126 9.31 9.40 2.47
C PRO A 126 8.79 9.69 1.04
N VAL A 127 7.60 9.23 0.69
CA VAL A 127 7.01 9.44 -0.66
C VAL A 127 6.61 10.89 -0.84
N THR A 128 6.15 11.55 0.23
CA THR A 128 5.80 12.98 0.24
C THR A 128 7.00 13.89 -0.01
N ALA A 129 8.22 13.41 0.23
CA ALA A 129 9.45 14.11 -0.16
C ALA A 129 9.71 14.06 -1.67
N LEU A 130 9.10 13.11 -2.39
CA LEU A 130 9.25 12.93 -3.84
C LEU A 130 8.07 13.52 -4.62
N PHE A 131 6.86 13.47 -4.05
CA PHE A 131 5.63 13.93 -4.69
C PHE A 131 4.60 14.35 -3.65
N ASP A 132 4.02 15.54 -3.79
CA ASP A 132 2.89 16.00 -2.95
C ASP A 132 1.57 15.49 -3.55
N PRO A 133 0.84 14.57 -2.89
CA PRO A 133 -0.37 13.98 -3.44
C PRO A 133 -1.60 14.89 -3.39
N GLY A 134 -1.44 16.15 -3.00
CA GLY A 134 -2.52 17.14 -3.01
C GLY A 134 -3.30 17.20 -1.70
N SER A 135 -4.03 18.31 -1.53
CA SER A 135 -4.63 18.71 -0.26
C SER A 135 -5.76 17.78 0.21
N ALA A 136 -6.59 17.30 -0.71
CA ALA A 136 -7.75 16.47 -0.39
C ALA A 136 -7.37 15.06 0.08
N VAL A 137 -6.45 14.41 -0.63
CA VAL A 137 -5.92 13.10 -0.22
C VAL A 137 -5.06 13.25 1.04
N GLY A 138 -4.27 14.33 1.12
CA GLY A 138 -3.50 14.68 2.32
C GLY A 138 -4.39 14.81 3.56
N ALA A 139 -5.56 15.43 3.46
CA ALA A 139 -6.47 15.58 4.60
C ALA A 139 -6.96 14.24 5.18
N LEU A 140 -7.01 13.18 4.37
CA LEU A 140 -7.45 11.84 4.80
C LEU A 140 -6.31 11.01 5.38
N PHE A 141 -5.12 11.08 4.80
CA PHE A 141 -4.00 10.17 5.10
C PHE A 141 -2.83 10.81 5.84
N SER A 142 -2.75 12.14 5.92
CA SER A 142 -1.68 12.84 6.64
C SER A 142 -1.87 12.95 8.16
N PRO A 143 -3.09 13.06 8.72
CA PRO A 143 -3.25 13.24 10.16
C PRO A 143 -2.78 12.00 10.97
N PRO A 144 -1.83 12.14 11.92
CA PRO A 144 -1.31 11.01 12.70
C PRO A 144 -2.37 10.24 13.50
N GLN A 145 -3.42 10.94 13.94
CA GLN A 145 -4.55 10.36 14.67
C GLN A 145 -5.36 9.34 13.85
N TYR A 146 -5.34 9.45 12.52
CA TYR A 146 -6.02 8.49 11.65
C TYR A 146 -5.14 7.29 11.31
N PHE A 147 -3.82 7.38 11.46
CA PHE A 147 -2.89 6.31 11.08
C PHE A 147 -3.24 4.97 11.71
N PHE A 148 -3.53 4.95 13.03
CA PHE A 148 -3.94 3.73 13.72
C PHE A 148 -5.22 3.11 13.11
N TRP A 149 -6.22 3.94 12.83
CA TRP A 149 -7.48 3.49 12.25
C TRP A 149 -7.33 3.02 10.81
N LEU A 150 -6.51 3.71 10.02
CA LEU A 150 -6.17 3.34 8.65
C LEU A 150 -5.37 2.03 8.59
N LEU A 151 -4.56 1.74 9.60
CA LEU A 151 -3.86 0.47 9.75
C LEU A 151 -4.81 -0.65 10.20
N LEU A 152 -5.78 -0.36 11.06
CA LEU A 152 -6.71 -1.35 11.60
C LEU A 152 -7.81 -1.75 10.60
N LEU A 153 -8.27 -0.80 9.79
CA LEU A 153 -9.41 -0.97 8.88
C LEU A 153 -9.22 -2.13 7.86
N PRO A 154 -8.04 -2.32 7.22
CA PRO A 154 -7.80 -3.47 6.35
C PRO A 154 -7.79 -4.81 7.10
N LEU A 155 -7.36 -4.86 8.37
CA LEU A 155 -7.44 -6.08 9.19
C LEU A 155 -8.89 -6.44 9.50
N ILE A 156 -9.70 -5.45 9.90
CA ILE A 156 -11.13 -5.63 10.14
C ILE A 156 -11.80 -6.09 8.85
N GLY A 157 -11.49 -5.44 7.72
CA GLY A 157 -12.04 -5.82 6.43
C GLY A 157 -11.70 -7.26 6.04
N LEU A 158 -10.46 -7.71 6.25
CA LEU A 158 -10.06 -9.10 6.03
C LEU A 158 -10.84 -10.11 6.89
N PHE A 159 -11.25 -9.74 8.11
CA PHE A 159 -12.04 -10.62 8.97
C PHE A 159 -13.44 -10.91 8.43
N PHE A 160 -14.04 -10.00 7.67
CA PHE A 160 -15.41 -10.11 7.15
C PHE A 160 -15.50 -10.66 5.71
N ILE A 161 -14.37 -10.95 5.06
CA ILE A 161 -14.25 -11.32 3.64
C ILE A 161 -13.92 -12.79 3.45
#